data_AF-A0A669C854-F1
#
_entry.id   AF-A0A669C854-F1
#
_cell.length_a   1.000
_cell.length_b   1.000
_cell.length_c   1.000
_cell.angle_alpha   90.00
_cell.angle_beta   90.00
_cell.angle_gamma   90.00
#
_symmetry.space_group_name_H-M   'P 1'
#
loop_
_entity.id
_entity.type
_entity.pdbx_description
1 polymer ?
#
loop_
_entity_poly.entity_id
_entity_poly.type
_entity_poly.pdbx_seq_one_letter_code
_entity_poly.pdbx_strand_id
1 'polypeptide(L)'
;MAKEGRGRQQRVTQEKKRNVDQDKKSVADQKREFQARYAEEHQLGEGGCGAVFAGYRIEDRFPVAIKHIPKNKVYCKVADESGKKLSVEVAIMVKLAGEAEGSVGISAPVSLLEWFDLGKELILVLERPVPAVDLQKYKAENGRTLTEDKAKVILKQLVDAVKELEDKHIFHRDIKGQNILIETGSDVPRVRIIDFGLSCFVKQRSLYRIFYGNIFCSCFSQMEQFVSFVLEEIAIVSVC
;
A
#
# COMPACT_ATOMS: atom_id res chain seq x y z
N MET A 1 3.89 -20.42 -27.93
CA MET A 1 3.51 -19.22 -27.16
C MET A 1 4.16 -19.25 -25.77
N ALA A 2 5.44 -18.88 -25.64
CA ALA A 2 6.16 -18.95 -24.35
C ALA A 2 7.35 -17.98 -24.24
N LYS A 3 7.28 -16.80 -24.89
CA LYS A 3 8.41 -15.84 -24.91
C LYS A 3 8.14 -14.47 -24.25
N GLU A 4 6.89 -14.15 -23.91
CA GLU A 4 6.54 -12.82 -23.35
C GLU A 4 6.80 -12.67 -21.84
N GLY A 5 6.89 -13.77 -21.08
CA GLY A 5 7.08 -13.72 -19.62
C GLY A 5 8.51 -13.43 -19.13
N ARG A 6 9.55 -13.76 -19.90
CA ARG A 6 10.95 -13.63 -19.47
C ARG A 6 11.51 -12.20 -19.55
N GLY A 7 10.96 -11.36 -20.42
CA GLY A 7 11.43 -9.98 -20.61
C GLY A 7 11.07 -9.05 -19.45
N ARG A 8 9.93 -9.30 -18.78
CA ARG A 8 9.47 -8.53 -17.61
C ARG A 8 10.33 -8.83 -16.37
N GLN A 9 10.82 -10.05 -16.27
CA GLN A 9 11.57 -10.58 -15.11
C GLN A 9 13.01 -10.07 -15.01
N GLN A 10 13.65 -9.75 -16.15
CA GLN A 10 15.00 -9.15 -16.19
C GLN A 10 14.99 -7.62 -16.01
N ARG A 11 13.88 -6.92 -16.28
CA ARG A 11 13.80 -5.45 -16.12
C ARG A 11 13.61 -5.02 -14.66
N VAL A 12 12.81 -5.76 -13.90
CA VAL A 12 12.53 -5.47 -12.47
C VAL A 12 13.78 -5.62 -11.59
N THR A 13 14.68 -6.55 -11.93
CA THR A 13 15.97 -6.72 -11.23
C THR A 13 16.93 -5.54 -11.44
N GLN A 14 16.81 -4.80 -12.55
CA GLN A 14 17.56 -3.56 -12.78
C GLN A 14 16.97 -2.35 -12.03
N GLU A 15 15.66 -2.34 -11.75
CA GLU A 15 15.00 -1.24 -11.01
C GLU A 15 15.37 -1.25 -9.52
N LYS A 16 15.47 -2.43 -8.86
CA LYS A 16 15.85 -2.53 -7.43
C LYS A 16 17.26 -2.03 -7.09
N LYS A 17 18.23 -2.12 -8.00
CA LYS A 17 19.60 -1.59 -7.80
C LYS A 17 19.67 -0.06 -7.86
N ARG A 18 18.65 0.63 -8.38
CA ARG A 18 18.69 2.10 -8.59
C ARG A 18 18.27 2.92 -7.36
N ASN A 19 17.57 2.32 -6.40
CA ASN A 19 17.02 3.06 -5.24
C ASN A 19 18.07 3.41 -4.16
N VAL A 20 19.22 2.73 -4.13
CA VAL A 20 20.31 3.05 -3.19
C VAL A 20 21.15 4.25 -3.65
N ASP A 21 21.14 4.58 -4.95
CA ASP A 21 21.91 5.69 -5.56
C ASP A 21 21.11 7.02 -5.66
N GLN A 22 19.84 7.05 -5.25
CA GLN A 22 18.98 8.25 -5.37
C GLN A 22 19.47 9.44 -4.52
N ASP A 23 20.28 9.22 -3.49
CA ASP A 23 20.73 10.25 -2.54
C ASP A 23 21.77 11.23 -3.05
N LYS A 24 22.32 11.00 -4.25
CA LYS A 24 23.27 11.92 -4.89
C LYS A 24 22.64 12.81 -5.95
N LYS A 25 21.36 12.61 -6.30
CA LYS A 25 20.68 13.38 -7.35
C LYS A 25 20.07 14.66 -6.79
N SER A 26 20.21 15.77 -7.53
CA SER A 26 19.54 17.02 -7.14
C SER A 26 18.02 16.87 -7.23
N VAL A 27 17.28 17.71 -6.49
CA VAL A 27 15.80 17.75 -6.57
C VAL A 27 15.31 17.97 -8.01
N ALA A 28 16.04 18.78 -8.78
CA ALA A 28 15.71 19.02 -10.19
C ALA A 28 15.89 17.76 -11.05
N ASP A 29 16.92 16.96 -10.78
CA ASP A 29 17.16 15.71 -11.49
C ASP A 29 16.11 14.66 -11.15
N GLN A 30 15.76 14.51 -9.87
CA GLN A 30 14.69 13.58 -9.44
C GLN A 30 13.35 13.96 -10.06
N LYS A 31 13.03 15.27 -10.13
CA LYS A 31 11.80 15.74 -10.79
C LYS A 31 11.78 15.43 -12.28
N ARG A 32 12.89 15.66 -12.98
CA ARG A 32 13.04 15.32 -14.41
C ARG A 32 12.90 13.83 -14.65
N GLU A 33 13.50 13.01 -13.78
CA GLU A 33 13.39 11.55 -13.87
C GLU A 33 11.96 11.05 -13.67
N PHE A 34 11.25 11.57 -12.67
CA PHE A 34 9.83 11.26 -12.46
C PHE A 34 9.01 11.60 -13.71
N GLN A 35 9.15 12.83 -14.23
CA GLN A 35 8.41 13.30 -15.41
C GLN A 35 8.77 12.56 -16.70
N ALA A 36 9.99 12.01 -16.80
CA ALA A 36 10.42 11.22 -17.94
C ALA A 36 9.86 9.78 -17.92
N ARG A 37 9.45 9.27 -16.74
CA ARG A 37 9.06 7.87 -16.55
C ARG A 37 7.57 7.68 -16.32
N TYR A 38 6.89 8.67 -15.77
CA TYR A 38 5.48 8.57 -15.41
C TYR A 38 4.69 9.75 -15.97
N ALA A 39 3.49 9.45 -16.45
CA ALA A 39 2.50 10.44 -16.81
C ALA A 39 1.38 10.41 -15.77
N GLU A 40 1.10 11.56 -15.19
CA GLU A 40 -0.01 11.79 -14.26
C GLU A 40 -1.29 12.14 -15.03
N GLU A 41 -2.43 11.70 -14.51
CA GLU A 41 -3.76 11.89 -15.07
C GLU A 41 -4.67 12.60 -14.04
N HIS A 42 -5.92 12.17 -13.93
CA HIS A 42 -6.90 12.76 -13.02
C HIS A 42 -6.65 12.34 -11.57
N GLN A 43 -7.10 13.18 -10.64
CA GLN A 43 -7.05 12.89 -9.21
C GLN A 43 -8.00 11.75 -8.85
N LEU A 44 -7.51 10.79 -8.07
CA LEU A 44 -8.29 9.68 -7.51
C LEU A 44 -8.84 10.01 -6.13
N GLY A 45 -8.11 10.80 -5.33
CA GLY A 45 -8.55 11.22 -4.01
C GLY A 45 -7.59 12.17 -3.32
N GLU A 46 -8.04 12.71 -2.18
CA GLU A 46 -7.24 13.54 -1.29
C GLU A 46 -7.57 13.19 0.16
N GLY A 47 -6.56 13.13 1.02
CA GLY A 47 -6.73 12.85 2.44
C GLY A 47 -5.63 13.43 3.31
N GLY A 48 -5.61 12.99 4.58
CA GLY A 48 -4.63 13.45 5.58
C GLY A 48 -3.18 13.23 5.15
N CYS A 49 -2.93 12.19 4.35
CA CYS A 49 -1.61 11.80 3.88
C CYS A 49 -1.21 12.44 2.53
N GLY A 50 -2.05 13.32 1.95
CA GLY A 50 -1.78 13.98 0.67
C GLY A 50 -2.79 13.65 -0.43
N ALA A 51 -2.42 13.96 -1.68
CA ALA A 51 -3.27 13.76 -2.86
C ALA A 51 -2.78 12.55 -3.67
N VAL A 52 -3.71 11.79 -4.24
CA VAL A 52 -3.43 10.61 -5.06
C VAL A 52 -3.99 10.82 -6.45
N PHE A 53 -3.17 10.59 -7.47
CA PHE A 53 -3.53 10.73 -8.88
C PHE A 53 -3.43 9.38 -9.59
N ALA A 54 -4.30 9.19 -10.57
CA ALA A 54 -4.12 8.14 -11.55
C ALA A 54 -2.93 8.51 -12.44
N GLY A 55 -2.26 7.50 -12.98
CA GLY A 55 -1.23 7.68 -13.98
C GLY A 55 -0.88 6.37 -14.66
N TYR A 56 0.15 6.44 -15.49
CA TYR A 56 0.79 5.27 -16.07
C TYR A 56 2.31 5.46 -16.21
N ARG A 57 3.05 4.36 -16.12
CA ARG A 57 4.45 4.32 -16.51
C ARG A 57 4.55 4.41 -18.03
N ILE A 58 5.37 5.33 -18.52
CA ILE A 58 5.42 5.68 -19.96
C ILE A 58 5.94 4.51 -20.80
N GLU A 59 6.93 3.76 -20.29
CA GLU A 59 7.60 2.68 -21.02
C GLU A 59 6.65 1.56 -21.46
N ASP A 60 5.77 1.12 -20.56
CA ASP A 60 4.93 -0.07 -20.76
C ASP A 60 3.44 0.20 -20.55
N ARG A 61 3.05 1.45 -20.34
CA ARG A 61 1.68 1.89 -20.01
C ARG A 61 1.13 1.22 -18.76
N PHE A 62 1.99 0.76 -17.85
CA PHE A 62 1.56 0.11 -16.63
C PHE A 62 0.78 1.10 -15.75
N PRO A 63 -0.47 0.79 -15.34
CA PRO A 63 -1.26 1.68 -14.50
C PRO A 63 -0.60 1.91 -13.14
N VAL A 64 -0.48 3.17 -12.74
CA VAL A 64 0.07 3.56 -11.44
C VAL A 64 -0.85 4.51 -10.69
N ALA A 65 -0.69 4.54 -9.37
CA ALA A 65 -1.24 5.56 -8.49
C ALA A 65 -0.07 6.39 -7.96
N ILE A 66 -0.15 7.71 -8.14
CA ILE A 66 0.91 8.65 -7.81
C ILE A 66 0.45 9.44 -6.58
N LYS A 67 1.05 9.16 -5.43
CA LYS A 67 0.71 9.80 -4.15
C LYS A 67 1.70 10.92 -3.84
N HIS A 68 1.20 12.14 -3.80
CA HIS A 68 1.93 13.34 -3.42
C HIS A 68 1.77 13.60 -1.92
N ILE A 69 2.87 13.50 -1.18
CA ILE A 69 2.90 13.69 0.28
C ILE A 69 3.74 14.92 0.60
N PRO A 70 3.13 16.06 0.98
CA PRO A 70 3.86 17.21 1.48
C PRO A 70 4.78 16.83 2.65
N LYS A 71 6.02 17.35 2.69
CA LYS A 71 7.00 16.95 3.72
C LYS A 71 6.57 17.25 5.15
N ASN A 72 5.74 18.27 5.35
CA ASN A 72 5.13 18.59 6.64
C ASN A 72 4.04 17.60 7.08
N LYS A 73 3.52 16.77 6.15
CA LYS A 73 2.57 15.68 6.40
C LYS A 73 3.24 14.30 6.47
N VAL A 74 4.58 14.24 6.45
CA VAL A 74 5.31 12.98 6.71
C VAL A 74 5.43 12.80 8.22
N TYR A 75 4.43 12.16 8.83
CA TYR A 75 4.27 12.06 10.28
C TYR A 75 5.34 11.22 10.97
N CYS A 76 5.75 10.11 10.36
CA CYS A 76 6.65 9.14 10.98
C CYS A 76 7.88 8.90 10.10
N LYS A 77 9.06 9.05 10.69
CA LYS A 77 10.33 8.74 10.02
C LYS A 77 11.14 7.73 10.82
N VAL A 78 11.76 6.80 10.12
CA VAL A 78 12.72 5.83 10.66
C VAL A 78 14.10 6.18 10.15
N ALA A 79 15.11 6.05 11.00
CA ALA A 79 16.50 6.17 10.56
C ALA A 79 16.91 4.84 9.90
N ASP A 80 17.49 4.92 8.71
CA ASP A 80 18.21 3.79 8.13
C ASP A 80 19.57 3.58 8.83
N GLU A 81 20.31 2.57 8.39
CA GLU A 81 21.65 2.24 8.93
C GLU A 81 22.65 3.40 8.78
N SER A 82 22.42 4.33 7.84
CA SER A 82 23.23 5.53 7.63
C SER A 82 22.78 6.73 8.50
N GLY A 83 21.72 6.57 9.30
CA GLY A 83 21.13 7.63 10.12
C GLY A 83 20.16 8.54 9.37
N LYS A 84 19.89 8.27 8.09
CA LYS A 84 18.98 9.07 7.26
C LYS A 84 17.54 8.74 7.58
N LYS A 85 16.73 9.80 7.76
CA LYS A 85 15.31 9.69 8.10
C LYS A 85 14.46 9.41 6.86
N LEU A 86 14.00 8.18 6.70
CA LEU A 86 13.06 7.73 5.68
C LEU A 86 11.63 7.77 6.21
N SER A 87 10.65 8.06 5.34
CA SER A 87 9.22 7.89 5.71
C SER A 87 8.95 6.44 6.13
N VAL A 88 8.21 6.24 7.21
CA VAL A 88 7.79 4.89 7.64
C VAL A 88 6.98 4.20 6.55
N GLU A 89 6.13 4.92 5.82
CA GLU A 89 5.36 4.35 4.70
C GLU A 89 6.30 3.76 3.65
N VAL A 90 7.34 4.50 3.24
CA VAL A 90 8.33 3.99 2.27
C VAL A 90 9.06 2.78 2.84
N ALA A 91 9.53 2.84 4.09
CA ALA A 91 10.26 1.74 4.71
C ALA A 91 9.43 0.44 4.78
N ILE A 92 8.14 0.55 5.14
CA ILE A 92 7.21 -0.58 5.20
C ILE A 92 6.98 -1.15 3.81
N MET A 93 6.67 -0.32 2.83
CA MET A 93 6.38 -0.80 1.47
C MET A 93 7.62 -1.40 0.79
N VAL A 94 8.82 -0.88 1.07
CA VAL A 94 10.08 -1.49 0.63
C VAL A 94 10.27 -2.87 1.27
N LYS A 95 9.97 -3.04 2.57
CA LYS A 95 10.01 -4.35 3.24
C LYS A 95 9.04 -5.34 2.60
N LEU A 96 7.80 -4.91 2.35
CA LEU A 96 6.78 -5.73 1.68
C LEU A 96 7.23 -6.17 0.27
N ALA A 97 7.87 -5.27 -0.49
CA ALA A 97 8.41 -5.57 -1.83
C ALA A 97 9.72 -6.38 -1.84
N GLY A 98 10.51 -6.29 -0.76
CA GLY A 98 11.81 -6.94 -0.61
C GLY A 98 11.69 -8.45 -0.51
N GLU A 99 10.71 -8.93 0.25
CA GLU A 99 10.50 -10.34 0.56
C GLU A 99 9.61 -11.08 -0.45
N ALA A 100 9.10 -10.37 -1.46
CA ALA A 100 8.11 -10.87 -2.40
C ALA A 100 8.62 -10.72 -3.85
N GLU A 101 9.75 -11.36 -4.19
CA GLU A 101 10.30 -11.28 -5.55
C GLU A 101 9.27 -11.77 -6.60
N GLY A 102 8.82 -10.86 -7.46
CA GLY A 102 7.83 -11.14 -8.50
C GLY A 102 6.37 -10.94 -8.10
N SER A 103 6.07 -10.33 -6.95
CA SER A 103 4.72 -10.19 -6.41
C SER A 103 3.90 -8.99 -6.89
N VAL A 104 4.44 -8.15 -7.77
CA VAL A 104 3.70 -7.02 -8.35
C VAL A 104 2.45 -7.58 -9.05
N GLY A 105 1.28 -7.13 -8.61
CA GLY A 105 -0.03 -7.62 -9.05
C GLY A 105 -0.54 -8.89 -8.36
N ILE A 106 0.24 -9.53 -7.47
CA ILE A 106 -0.10 -10.82 -6.86
C ILE A 106 -0.37 -10.69 -5.35
N SER A 107 0.45 -9.93 -4.63
CA SER A 107 0.31 -9.75 -3.17
C SER A 107 -0.97 -8.99 -2.80
N ALA A 108 -1.49 -9.12 -1.58
CA ALA A 108 -2.65 -8.33 -1.16
C ALA A 108 -2.29 -6.84 -0.95
N PRO A 109 -1.22 -6.48 -0.22
CA PRO A 109 -0.69 -5.12 -0.24
C PRO A 109 -0.35 -4.61 -1.65
N VAL A 110 -0.66 -3.34 -1.94
CA VAL A 110 -0.15 -2.69 -3.16
C VAL A 110 1.36 -2.46 -3.06
N SER A 111 2.05 -2.77 -4.15
CA SER A 111 3.49 -2.64 -4.28
C SER A 111 3.89 -1.19 -4.54
N LEU A 112 4.92 -0.74 -3.81
CA LEU A 112 5.67 0.45 -4.16
C LEU A 112 6.59 0.12 -5.34
N LEU A 113 6.41 0.81 -6.46
CA LEU A 113 7.28 0.67 -7.63
C LEU A 113 8.51 1.57 -7.46
N GLU A 114 8.28 2.82 -7.06
CA GLU A 114 9.32 3.83 -6.94
C GLU A 114 8.89 4.98 -6.02
N TRP A 115 9.85 5.75 -5.52
CA TRP A 115 9.58 6.97 -4.77
C TRP A 115 10.59 8.06 -5.12
N PHE A 116 10.19 9.33 -4.95
CA PHE A 116 11.00 10.51 -5.24
C PHE A 116 10.92 11.52 -4.09
N ASP A 117 12.07 12.05 -3.68
CA ASP A 117 12.18 13.09 -2.65
C ASP A 117 12.43 14.44 -3.29
N LEU A 118 11.37 15.19 -3.59
CA LEU A 118 11.47 16.47 -4.28
C LEU A 118 11.67 17.65 -3.32
N GLY A 119 12.25 17.40 -2.15
CA GLY A 119 12.61 18.40 -1.14
C GLY A 119 11.42 18.98 -0.36
N LYS A 120 10.36 19.43 -1.05
CA LYS A 120 9.10 19.93 -0.44
C LYS A 120 8.03 18.85 -0.30
N GLU A 121 8.12 17.81 -1.09
CA GLU A 121 7.18 16.69 -1.14
C GLU A 121 7.91 15.37 -1.35
N LEU A 122 7.25 14.28 -0.95
CA LEU A 122 7.61 12.91 -1.24
C LEU A 122 6.56 12.36 -2.21
N ILE A 123 7.00 11.84 -3.35
CA ILE A 123 6.12 11.16 -4.31
C ILE A 123 6.30 9.66 -4.12
N LEU A 124 5.19 8.93 -3.97
CA LEU A 124 5.16 7.47 -4.04
C LEU A 124 4.47 7.05 -5.34
N VAL A 125 5.14 6.22 -6.13
CA VAL A 125 4.58 5.58 -7.32
C VAL A 125 4.21 4.15 -6.96
N LEU A 126 2.92 3.90 -6.90
CA LEU A 126 2.32 2.63 -6.50
C LEU A 126 1.72 1.92 -7.70
N GLU A 127 1.69 0.59 -7.66
CA GLU A 127 0.86 -0.13 -8.62
C GLU A 127 -0.62 0.21 -8.44
N ARG A 128 -1.36 0.33 -9.55
CA ARG A 128 -2.80 0.60 -9.52
C ARG A 128 -3.58 -0.56 -10.13
N PRO A 129 -4.30 -1.35 -9.31
CA PRO A 129 -5.26 -2.33 -9.79
C PRO A 129 -6.32 -1.68 -10.69
N VAL A 130 -6.55 -2.23 -11.89
CA VAL A 130 -7.59 -1.77 -12.83
C VAL A 130 -8.18 -2.99 -13.55
N PRO A 131 -9.51 -3.18 -13.55
CA PRO A 131 -10.52 -2.38 -12.85
C PRO A 131 -10.55 -2.70 -11.34
N ALA A 132 -10.66 -1.66 -10.51
CA ALA A 132 -10.85 -1.81 -9.08
C ALA A 132 -11.64 -0.64 -8.49
N VAL A 133 -12.36 -0.91 -7.40
CA VAL A 133 -13.11 0.08 -6.61
C VAL A 133 -12.82 -0.14 -5.12
N ASP A 134 -13.00 0.86 -4.26
CA ASP A 134 -12.94 0.64 -2.82
C ASP A 134 -14.09 -0.25 -2.32
N LEU A 135 -13.90 -0.91 -1.17
CA LEU A 135 -14.86 -1.87 -0.63
C LEU A 135 -16.21 -1.20 -0.29
N GLN A 136 -16.24 0.07 0.11
CA GLN A 136 -17.50 0.77 0.37
C GLN A 136 -18.31 0.94 -0.90
N LYS A 137 -17.67 1.36 -1.99
CA LYS A 137 -18.29 1.46 -3.31
C LYS A 137 -18.69 0.09 -3.85
N TYR A 138 -17.83 -0.93 -3.69
CA TYR A 138 -18.15 -2.30 -4.08
C TYR A 138 -19.42 -2.80 -3.38
N LYS A 139 -19.57 -2.56 -2.07
CA LYS A 139 -20.81 -2.87 -1.33
C LYS A 139 -22.00 -2.12 -1.90
N ALA A 140 -21.87 -0.81 -2.14
CA ALA A 140 -22.96 0.01 -2.66
C ALA A 140 -23.47 -0.49 -4.03
N GLU A 141 -22.57 -0.92 -4.91
CA GLU A 141 -22.89 -1.48 -6.22
C GLU A 141 -23.48 -2.91 -6.15
N ASN A 142 -23.26 -3.62 -5.03
CA ASN A 142 -23.72 -4.99 -4.80
C ASN A 142 -24.90 -5.09 -3.81
N GLY A 143 -25.72 -4.05 -3.69
CA GLY A 143 -26.93 -4.09 -2.85
C GLY A 143 -26.72 -3.68 -1.40
N ARG A 144 -25.66 -2.89 -1.10
CA ARG A 144 -25.23 -2.37 0.22
C ARG A 144 -24.70 -3.42 1.19
N THR A 145 -25.19 -4.66 1.10
CA THR A 145 -24.75 -5.80 1.89
C THR A 145 -24.20 -6.88 0.95
N LEU A 146 -23.09 -7.49 1.34
CA LEU A 146 -22.51 -8.60 0.58
C LEU A 146 -23.27 -9.89 0.91
N THR A 147 -23.54 -10.70 -0.11
CA THR A 147 -23.97 -12.10 0.07
C THR A 147 -22.90 -12.88 0.83
N GLU A 148 -23.29 -13.86 1.64
CA GLU A 148 -22.36 -14.69 2.43
C GLU A 148 -21.19 -15.25 1.59
N ASP A 149 -21.46 -15.76 0.39
CA ASP A 149 -20.42 -16.31 -0.49
C ASP A 149 -19.35 -15.27 -0.87
N LYS A 150 -19.78 -14.08 -1.30
CA LYS A 150 -18.87 -12.96 -1.63
C LYS A 150 -18.12 -12.48 -0.39
N ALA A 151 -18.83 -12.33 0.74
CA ALA A 151 -18.24 -11.90 2.00
C ALA A 151 -17.15 -12.89 2.46
N LYS A 152 -17.41 -14.19 2.39
CA LYS A 152 -16.48 -15.26 2.75
C LYS A 152 -15.20 -15.22 1.90
N VAL A 153 -15.33 -14.99 0.59
CA VAL A 153 -14.18 -14.86 -0.32
C VAL A 153 -13.32 -13.63 0.03
N ILE A 154 -13.95 -12.48 0.30
CA ILE A 154 -13.26 -11.24 0.65
C ILE A 154 -12.60 -11.36 2.03
N LEU A 155 -13.34 -11.86 3.03
CA LEU A 155 -12.85 -12.06 4.40
C LEU A 155 -11.65 -13.00 4.45
N LYS A 156 -11.69 -14.10 3.71
CA LYS A 156 -10.56 -15.03 3.66
C LYS A 156 -9.28 -14.34 3.17
N GLN A 157 -9.37 -13.61 2.06
CA GLN A 157 -8.22 -12.87 1.53
C GLN A 157 -7.73 -11.78 2.48
N LEU A 158 -8.64 -11.08 3.16
CA LEU A 158 -8.26 -10.08 4.16
C LEU A 158 -7.56 -10.69 5.38
N VAL A 159 -8.05 -11.83 5.88
CA VAL A 159 -7.39 -12.56 6.98
C VAL A 159 -5.99 -12.99 6.57
N ASP A 160 -5.84 -13.55 5.37
CA ASP A 160 -4.54 -13.97 4.85
C ASP A 160 -3.59 -12.78 4.69
N ALA A 161 -4.09 -11.64 4.20
CA ALA A 161 -3.32 -10.41 4.08
C ALA A 161 -2.90 -9.82 5.44
N VAL A 162 -3.80 -9.82 6.43
CA VAL A 162 -3.50 -9.35 7.79
C VAL A 162 -2.46 -10.23 8.45
N LYS A 163 -2.56 -11.56 8.30
CA LYS A 163 -1.54 -12.50 8.76
C LYS A 163 -0.19 -12.24 8.11
N GLU A 164 -0.16 -12.01 6.79
CA GLU A 164 1.08 -11.65 6.09
C GLU A 164 1.75 -10.41 6.70
N LEU A 165 0.96 -9.37 7.01
CA LEU A 165 1.49 -8.17 7.66
C LEU A 165 2.02 -8.46 9.07
N GLU A 166 1.30 -9.26 9.86
CA GLU A 166 1.69 -9.65 11.22
C GLU A 166 2.99 -10.48 11.25
N ASP A 167 3.11 -11.46 10.35
CA ASP A 167 4.31 -12.28 10.18
C ASP A 167 5.52 -11.41 9.81
N LYS A 168 5.29 -10.32 9.07
CA LYS A 168 6.30 -9.32 8.73
C LYS A 168 6.47 -8.23 9.80
N HIS A 169 5.78 -8.35 10.93
CA HIS A 169 5.75 -7.39 12.03
C HIS A 169 5.39 -5.97 11.59
N ILE A 170 4.38 -5.87 10.73
CA ILE A 170 3.81 -4.61 10.26
C ILE A 170 2.41 -4.50 10.84
N PHE A 171 2.14 -3.39 11.51
CA PHE A 171 0.80 -3.04 11.96
C PHE A 171 0.25 -1.93 11.05
N HIS A 172 -0.84 -2.20 10.32
CA HIS A 172 -1.38 -1.27 9.33
C HIS A 172 -1.99 -0.02 9.97
N ARG A 173 -2.69 -0.20 11.10
CA ARG A 173 -3.41 0.82 11.91
C ARG A 173 -4.59 1.54 11.25
N ASP A 174 -4.78 1.44 9.93
CA ASP A 174 -5.92 2.07 9.24
C ASP A 174 -6.66 1.09 8.31
N ILE A 175 -6.95 -0.13 8.78
CA ILE A 175 -7.76 -1.09 8.02
C ILE A 175 -9.23 -0.67 8.10
N LYS A 176 -9.78 -0.23 6.96
CA LYS A 176 -11.18 0.20 6.79
C LYS A 176 -11.61 0.06 5.33
N GLY A 177 -12.91 0.18 5.05
CA GLY A 177 -13.46 -0.05 3.71
C GLY A 177 -12.86 0.85 2.63
N GLN A 178 -12.49 2.09 2.96
CA GLN A 178 -11.86 3.01 2.01
C GLN A 178 -10.41 2.64 1.65
N ASN A 179 -9.73 1.89 2.51
CA ASN A 179 -8.34 1.47 2.32
C ASN A 179 -8.21 0.03 1.81
N ILE A 180 -9.34 -0.56 1.38
CA ILE A 180 -9.40 -1.88 0.77
C ILE A 180 -9.98 -1.70 -0.63
N LEU A 181 -9.17 -1.96 -1.65
CA LEU A 181 -9.63 -2.04 -3.02
C LEU A 181 -10.06 -3.48 -3.36
N ILE A 182 -11.10 -3.59 -4.17
CA ILE A 182 -11.60 -4.83 -4.75
C ILE A 182 -11.33 -4.76 -6.24
N GLU A 183 -10.38 -5.58 -6.71
CA GLU A 183 -10.13 -5.77 -8.14
C GLU A 183 -11.20 -6.69 -8.74
N THR A 184 -11.87 -6.19 -9.77
CA THR A 184 -13.04 -6.83 -10.40
C THR A 184 -12.75 -7.30 -11.82
N GLY A 185 -11.48 -7.39 -12.20
CA GLY A 185 -11.05 -7.86 -13.53
C GLY A 185 -11.23 -9.36 -13.76
N SER A 186 -11.57 -10.12 -12.72
CA SER A 186 -11.81 -11.57 -12.75
C SER A 186 -13.12 -11.94 -12.06
N ASP A 187 -13.64 -13.14 -12.35
CA ASP A 187 -14.87 -13.67 -11.74
C ASP A 187 -14.79 -13.70 -10.20
N VAL A 188 -13.59 -13.95 -9.68
CA VAL A 188 -13.31 -13.89 -8.24
C VAL A 188 -12.72 -12.51 -7.91
N PRO A 189 -13.35 -11.73 -7.02
CA PRO A 189 -12.82 -10.42 -6.62
C PRO A 189 -11.50 -10.59 -5.84
N ARG A 190 -10.47 -9.81 -6.19
CA ARG A 190 -9.20 -9.80 -5.45
C ARG A 190 -9.10 -8.63 -4.49
N VAL A 191 -8.73 -8.91 -3.25
CA VAL A 191 -8.54 -7.89 -2.20
C VAL A 191 -7.17 -7.24 -2.34
N ARG A 192 -7.15 -5.91 -2.21
CA ARG A 192 -5.94 -5.10 -2.35
C ARG A 192 -5.86 -4.05 -1.23
N ILE A 193 -4.88 -4.15 -0.36
CA ILE A 193 -4.70 -3.22 0.77
C ILE A 193 -3.88 -2.01 0.32
N ILE A 194 -4.37 -0.82 0.63
CA ILE A 194 -3.72 0.46 0.32
C ILE A 194 -3.50 1.30 1.58
N ASP A 195 -2.67 2.34 1.42
CA ASP A 195 -2.38 3.40 2.40
C ASP A 195 -1.72 2.95 3.72
N PHE A 196 -0.40 2.77 3.64
CA PHE A 196 0.45 2.47 4.80
C PHE A 196 0.95 3.72 5.53
N GLY A 197 0.36 4.90 5.26
CA GLY A 197 0.80 6.19 5.83
C GLY A 197 0.72 6.25 7.35
N LEU A 198 -0.22 5.49 7.94
CA LEU A 198 -0.37 5.34 9.39
C LEU A 198 0.24 4.05 9.92
N SER A 199 0.91 3.22 9.12
CA SER A 199 1.42 1.93 9.60
C SER A 199 2.67 2.07 10.48
N CYS A 200 3.05 1.02 11.20
CA CYS A 200 4.29 0.97 11.99
C CYS A 200 4.88 -0.44 12.06
N PHE A 201 6.17 -0.53 12.40
CA PHE A 201 6.82 -1.81 12.71
C PHE A 201 6.55 -2.23 14.16
N VAL A 202 6.21 -3.49 14.36
CA VAL A 202 6.08 -4.12 15.67
C VAL A 202 7.39 -4.82 16.01
N LYS A 203 7.88 -4.74 17.25
CA LYS A 203 9.03 -5.54 17.70
C LYS A 203 8.52 -6.81 18.37
N GLN A 204 9.00 -7.98 17.92
CA GLN A 204 8.72 -9.25 18.58
C GLN A 204 9.56 -9.34 19.88
N ARG A 205 8.88 -9.57 21.02
CA ARG A 205 9.38 -9.67 22.41
C ARG A 205 9.63 -8.35 23.15
N SER A 206 8.57 -7.87 23.79
CA SER A 206 8.41 -8.06 25.24
C SER A 206 6.94 -7.85 25.59
N LEU A 207 6.43 -8.69 26.49
CA LEU A 207 5.23 -8.37 27.27
C LEU A 207 5.34 -6.92 27.74
N TYR A 208 4.34 -6.10 27.40
CA TYR A 208 4.01 -4.79 27.97
C TYR A 208 5.17 -3.79 28.19
N ARG A 209 5.03 -2.61 27.58
CA ARG A 209 5.88 -1.39 27.67
C ARG A 209 7.06 -1.35 26.72
N ILE A 210 6.82 -0.70 25.59
CA ILE A 210 7.82 0.16 24.98
C ILE A 210 7.23 1.58 24.97
N PHE A 211 7.73 2.44 25.86
CA PHE A 211 7.41 3.85 25.92
C PHE A 211 8.10 4.58 24.76
N TYR A 212 7.31 5.14 23.85
CA TYR A 212 7.72 6.26 23.01
C TYR A 212 6.67 7.37 23.15
N GLY A 213 7.15 8.62 23.24
CA GLY A 213 6.40 9.78 23.72
C GLY A 213 4.96 9.92 23.20
N ASN A 214 4.05 10.17 24.15
CA ASN A 214 2.72 10.78 24.03
C ASN A 214 1.74 10.27 22.94
N ILE A 215 1.92 9.07 22.41
CA ILE A 215 0.83 8.35 21.72
C ILE A 215 0.67 7.01 22.42
N PHE A 216 -0.35 6.92 23.26
CA PHE A 216 -0.80 5.67 23.85
C PHE A 216 -1.07 4.67 22.72
N CYS A 217 -0.16 3.71 22.51
CA CYS A 217 -0.53 2.44 21.90
C CYS A 217 -1.07 1.58 23.06
N SER A 218 -2.33 1.80 23.43
CA SER A 218 -3.05 0.73 24.12
C SER A 218 -2.97 -0.49 23.23
N CYS A 219 -2.74 -1.64 23.84
CA CYS A 219 -2.63 -2.93 23.18
C CYS A 219 -3.93 -3.27 22.44
N PHE A 220 -4.14 -2.70 21.25
CA PHE A 220 -5.07 -3.20 20.26
C PHE A 220 -4.25 -4.03 19.30
N SER A 221 -4.41 -5.35 19.39
CA SER A 221 -3.82 -6.26 18.41
C SER A 221 -4.36 -5.93 17.01
N GLN A 222 -3.55 -6.13 15.96
CA GLN A 222 -4.00 -5.95 14.57
C GLN A 222 -5.26 -6.77 14.27
N MET A 223 -5.42 -7.92 14.95
CA MET A 223 -6.60 -8.76 14.88
C MET A 223 -7.84 -8.14 15.54
N GLU A 224 -7.73 -7.43 16.65
CA GLU A 224 -8.89 -6.73 17.25
C GLU A 224 -9.38 -5.59 16.36
N GLN A 225 -8.46 -4.80 15.78
CA GLN A 225 -8.84 -3.80 14.79
C GLN A 225 -9.54 -4.45 13.59
N PHE A 226 -9.01 -5.58 13.11
CA PHE A 226 -9.62 -6.33 12.03
C PHE A 226 -11.01 -6.85 12.41
N VAL A 227 -11.21 -7.39 13.60
CA VAL A 227 -12.51 -7.83 14.10
C VAL A 227 -13.50 -6.67 14.16
N SER A 228 -13.09 -5.50 14.67
CA SER A 228 -13.94 -4.30 14.67
C SER A 228 -14.36 -3.91 13.25
N PHE A 229 -13.40 -3.89 12.32
CA PHE A 229 -13.68 -3.65 10.90
C PHE A 229 -14.65 -4.69 10.32
N VAL A 230 -14.48 -5.98 10.61
CA VAL A 230 -15.40 -7.03 10.13
C VAL A 230 -16.81 -6.81 10.69
N LEU A 231 -16.94 -6.49 11.97
CA LEU A 231 -18.24 -6.26 12.62
C LEU A 231 -18.94 -4.98 12.13
N GLU A 232 -18.20 -3.95 11.74
CA GLU A 232 -18.79 -2.68 11.29
C GLU A 232 -19.03 -2.64 9.78
N GLU A 233 -18.10 -3.17 8.99
CA GLU A 233 -18.06 -2.95 7.54
C GLU A 233 -18.42 -4.21 6.74
N ILE A 234 -18.17 -5.40 7.25
CA ILE A 234 -18.46 -6.63 6.51
C ILE A 234 -19.64 -7.40 7.09
N ALA A 235 -20.05 -7.11 8.32
CA ALA A 235 -21.08 -7.84 9.03
C ALA A 235 -22.24 -8.19 8.11
N ILE A 236 -22.34 -9.50 7.88
CA ILE A 236 -23.46 -10.13 7.23
C ILE A 236 -24.65 -9.74 8.10
N VAL A 237 -25.61 -9.03 7.53
CA VAL A 237 -26.91 -8.87 8.18
C VAL A 237 -27.49 -10.28 8.28
N SER A 238 -27.21 -10.94 9.39
CA SER A 238 -28.00 -12.04 9.92
C SER A 238 -28.42 -11.62 11.32
N VAL A 239 -29.25 -10.58 11.36
CA VAL A 239 -30.29 -10.52 12.38
C VAL A 239 -31.46 -11.27 11.78
N CYS A 240 -31.45 -12.59 11.95
CA CYS A 240 -32.67 -13.40 12.03
C CYS A 240 -32.96 -13.60 13.52
#